data_AF-A0A7X7JJ89-F1
#
_entry.id   AF-A0A7X7JJ89-F1
#
_cell.length_a   1.000
_cell.length_b   1.000
_cell.length_c   1.000
_cell.angle_alpha   90.00
_cell.angle_beta   90.00
_cell.angle_gamma   90.00
#
_symmetry.space_group_name_H-M   'P 1'
#
loop_
_entity.id
_entity.type
_entity.pdbx_description
1 polymer ?
#
loop_
_entity_poly.entity_id
_entity_poly.type
_entity_poly.pdbx_seq_one_letter_code
_entity_poly.pdbx_strand_id
1 'polypeptide(L)'
;MDYRTPPTDEPDLRDLPRGPRTARRVTLAVLGVTALAATSLMVALLPEASYALTDGAPEDVGQLAQLDLTRDDGNRWVRGTGAVTDRAVRYRRPLDGDGYRLAQVEGNEELWVQMRIPEGMREEHFVPPASFVGRLLPLDSAGLRYGRLDEALGTVGATPERAWLLVDGEAPATTRWSLALIALFAGFAGFCVYGLVRLTRPVRDPLR
;
A
#
# COMPACT_ATOMS: atom_id res chain seq x y z
N MET A 1 62.59 -3.85 2.37
CA MET A 1 61.50 -3.58 3.33
C MET A 1 60.70 -4.87 3.39
N ASP A 2 61.09 -5.72 4.32
CA ASP A 2 60.70 -7.13 4.39
C ASP A 2 59.29 -7.24 4.98
N TYR A 3 58.31 -7.62 4.17
CA TYR A 3 56.98 -7.98 4.66
C TYR A 3 57.10 -9.37 5.30
N ARG A 4 57.52 -9.43 6.58
CA ARG A 4 57.39 -10.65 7.37
C ARG A 4 55.92 -11.03 7.42
N THR A 5 55.57 -12.16 6.82
CA THR A 5 54.33 -12.86 7.11
C THR A 5 54.26 -13.06 8.62
N PRO A 6 53.21 -12.58 9.31
CA PRO A 6 53.07 -12.83 10.73
C PRO A 6 53.00 -14.35 10.97
N PRO A 7 53.63 -14.86 12.04
CA PRO A 7 53.56 -16.27 12.37
C PRO A 7 52.10 -16.66 12.59
N THR A 8 51.59 -17.57 11.76
CA THR A 8 50.21 -18.11 11.82
C THR A 8 49.91 -18.91 13.10
N ASP A 9 50.90 -19.04 13.99
CA ASP A 9 50.85 -19.77 15.26
C ASP A 9 50.93 -18.83 16.48
N GLU A 10 50.56 -17.56 16.33
CA GLU A 10 50.49 -16.61 17.45
C GLU A 10 49.41 -17.04 18.47
N PRO A 11 49.79 -17.49 19.68
CA PRO A 11 48.84 -17.97 20.69
C PRO A 11 47.85 -16.88 21.12
N ASP A 12 48.26 -15.60 21.02
CA ASP A 12 47.44 -14.43 21.30
C ASP A 12 46.15 -14.36 20.47
N LEU A 13 46.12 -14.91 19.23
CA LEU A 13 44.91 -14.94 18.40
C LEU A 13 43.95 -16.05 18.81
N ARG A 14 44.44 -17.15 19.43
CA ARG A 14 43.61 -18.26 19.92
C ARG A 14 42.93 -17.92 21.24
N ASP A 15 43.51 -17.02 22.02
CA ASP A 15 43.01 -16.56 23.32
C ASP A 15 42.01 -15.41 23.21
N LEU A 16 41.75 -14.91 21.99
CA LEU A 16 40.69 -13.92 21.78
C LEU A 16 39.34 -14.49 22.22
N PRO A 17 38.58 -13.77 23.08
CA PRO A 17 37.25 -14.20 23.48
C PRO A 17 36.40 -14.45 22.24
N ARG A 18 35.82 -15.65 22.14
CA ARG A 18 34.88 -15.97 21.05
C ARG A 18 33.79 -14.90 21.05
N GLY A 19 33.67 -14.15 19.95
CA GLY A 19 32.67 -13.08 19.81
C GLY A 19 31.25 -13.58 20.16
N PRO A 20 30.38 -12.70 20.67
CA PRO A 20 29.08 -13.09 21.21
C PRO A 20 28.19 -13.71 20.10
N ARG A 21 28.13 -15.04 20.06
CA ARG A 21 27.38 -15.82 19.05
C ARG A 21 25.89 -15.47 19.06
N THR A 22 25.36 -15.12 20.22
CA THR A 22 23.95 -14.69 20.41
C THR A 22 23.68 -13.36 19.71
N ALA A 23 24.58 -12.37 19.83
CA ALA A 23 24.43 -11.08 19.16
C ALA A 23 24.37 -11.26 17.64
N ARG A 24 25.27 -12.06 17.07
CA ARG A 24 25.24 -12.38 15.63
C ARG A 24 23.91 -13.01 15.21
N ARG A 25 23.38 -13.99 15.96
CA ARG A 25 22.10 -14.62 15.65
C ARG A 25 20.94 -13.64 15.71
N VAL A 26 20.90 -12.78 16.72
CA VAL A 26 19.88 -11.74 16.86
C VAL A 26 19.95 -10.75 15.69
N THR A 27 21.14 -10.27 15.33
CA THR A 27 21.32 -9.38 14.17
C THR A 27 20.84 -10.03 12.87
N LEU A 28 21.21 -11.29 12.62
CA LEU A 28 20.75 -12.02 11.43
C LEU A 28 19.21 -12.17 11.42
N ALA A 29 18.62 -12.50 12.57
CA ALA A 29 17.17 -12.62 12.69
C ALA A 29 16.46 -11.29 12.41
N VAL A 30 16.93 -10.19 12.99
CA VAL A 30 16.38 -8.84 12.78
C VAL A 30 16.49 -8.44 11.31
N LEU A 31 17.67 -8.60 10.68
CA LEU A 31 17.84 -8.30 9.26
C LEU A 31 16.91 -9.13 8.37
N GLY A 32 16.74 -10.42 8.70
CA GLY A 32 15.82 -11.31 7.98
C GLY A 32 14.37 -10.86 8.08
N VAL A 33 13.89 -10.60 9.29
CA VAL A 33 12.51 -10.14 9.53
C VAL A 33 12.27 -8.78 8.89
N THR A 34 13.20 -7.83 9.00
CA THR A 34 13.07 -6.51 8.37
C THR A 34 13.06 -6.61 6.85
N ALA A 35 13.92 -7.44 6.24
CA ALA A 35 13.91 -7.66 4.80
C ALA A 35 12.57 -8.22 4.31
N LEU A 36 12.02 -9.21 5.02
CA LEU A 36 10.71 -9.80 4.71
C LEU A 36 9.61 -8.76 4.86
N ALA A 37 9.57 -8.02 5.97
CA ALA A 37 8.56 -7.00 6.21
C ALA A 37 8.59 -5.89 5.15
N ALA A 38 9.78 -5.36 4.82
CA ALA A 38 9.94 -4.34 3.78
C ALA A 38 9.50 -4.86 2.40
N THR A 39 9.86 -6.10 2.07
CA THR A 39 9.44 -6.73 0.81
C THR A 39 7.92 -6.91 0.76
N SER A 40 7.29 -7.38 1.85
CA SER A 40 5.83 -7.51 1.92
C SER A 40 5.12 -6.16 1.77
N LEU A 41 5.62 -5.11 2.42
CA LEU A 41 5.06 -3.76 2.28
C LEU A 41 5.22 -3.21 0.86
N MET A 42 6.36 -3.48 0.21
CA MET A 42 6.57 -3.13 -1.19
C MET A 42 5.56 -3.84 -2.10
N VAL A 43 5.34 -5.14 -1.92
CA VAL A 43 4.35 -5.92 -2.69
C VAL A 43 2.93 -5.38 -2.47
N ALA A 44 2.57 -5.03 -1.23
CA ALA A 44 1.26 -4.46 -0.91
C ALA A 44 0.99 -3.10 -1.58
N LEU A 45 2.04 -2.35 -1.95
CA LEU A 45 1.94 -1.06 -2.63
C LEU A 45 1.96 -1.17 -4.16
N LEU A 46 2.16 -2.35 -4.74
CA LEU A 46 2.22 -2.51 -6.20
C LEU A 46 0.95 -2.01 -6.92
N PRO A 47 -0.29 -2.27 -6.44
CA PRO A 47 -1.50 -1.74 -7.09
C PRO A 47 -1.57 -0.20 -7.04
N GLU A 48 -1.09 0.41 -5.96
CA GLU A 48 -1.02 1.87 -5.82
C GLU A 48 0.01 2.48 -6.78
N ALA A 49 1.15 1.81 -6.93
CA ALA A 49 2.20 2.24 -7.83
C ALA A 49 1.83 2.08 -9.30
N SER A 50 1.18 0.97 -9.68
CA SER A 50 0.69 0.81 -11.04
C SER A 50 -0.35 1.87 -11.39
N TYR A 51 -1.24 2.19 -10.45
CA TYR A 51 -2.20 3.28 -10.61
C TYR A 51 -1.52 4.65 -10.70
N ALA A 52 -0.50 4.91 -9.88
CA ALA A 52 0.22 6.18 -9.87
C ALA A 52 0.98 6.48 -11.17
N LEU A 53 1.32 5.43 -11.92
CA LEU A 53 1.96 5.49 -13.24
C LEU A 53 0.96 5.62 -14.39
N THR A 54 -0.34 5.57 -14.11
CA THR A 54 -1.37 5.86 -15.11
C THR A 54 -1.29 7.33 -15.50
N ASP A 55 -0.98 7.58 -16.76
CA ASP A 55 -0.99 8.90 -17.37
C ASP A 55 -2.24 9.09 -18.25
N GLY A 56 -2.57 10.33 -18.58
CA GLY A 56 -3.66 10.66 -19.50
C GLY A 56 -4.81 11.43 -18.85
N ALA A 57 -6.02 11.24 -19.38
CA ALA A 57 -7.27 11.79 -18.85
C ALA A 57 -8.11 10.65 -18.25
N PRO A 58 -9.03 10.95 -17.31
CA PRO A 58 -9.94 9.93 -16.80
C PRO A 58 -10.79 9.39 -17.95
N GLU A 59 -10.96 8.08 -17.98
CA GLU A 59 -11.78 7.39 -18.96
C GLU A 59 -13.27 7.65 -18.69
N ASP A 60 -14.00 8.09 -19.71
CA ASP A 60 -15.42 8.36 -19.57
C ASP A 60 -16.22 7.06 -19.65
N VAL A 61 -16.83 6.68 -18.54
CA VAL A 61 -17.69 5.48 -18.42
C VAL A 61 -19.18 5.81 -18.55
N GLY A 62 -19.53 7.07 -18.81
CA GLY A 62 -20.91 7.50 -19.03
C GLY A 62 -21.76 7.44 -17.75
N GLN A 63 -22.89 6.70 -17.80
CA GLN A 63 -23.82 6.59 -16.68
C GLN A 63 -23.43 5.45 -15.74
N LEU A 64 -23.14 5.77 -14.48
CA LEU A 64 -22.75 4.81 -13.44
C LEU A 64 -23.83 3.77 -13.15
N ALA A 65 -25.11 4.13 -13.34
CA ALA A 65 -26.24 3.21 -13.15
C ALA A 65 -26.27 2.05 -14.16
N GLN A 66 -25.64 2.23 -15.33
CA GLN A 66 -25.63 1.25 -16.42
C GLN A 66 -24.28 0.52 -16.55
N LEU A 67 -23.34 0.81 -15.66
CA LEU A 67 -22.00 0.28 -15.73
C LEU A 67 -22.01 -1.19 -15.29
N ASP A 68 -21.68 -2.07 -16.23
CA ASP A 68 -21.45 -3.49 -15.97
C ASP A 68 -19.99 -3.69 -15.58
N LEU A 69 -19.75 -4.01 -14.31
CA LEU A 69 -18.43 -4.01 -13.71
C LEU A 69 -17.85 -5.42 -13.66
N THR A 70 -16.77 -5.61 -14.40
CA THR A 70 -16.01 -6.87 -14.41
C THR A 70 -14.70 -6.70 -13.65
N ARG A 71 -14.10 -7.79 -13.17
CA ARG A 71 -12.83 -7.70 -12.42
C ARG A 71 -11.70 -6.98 -13.16
N ASP A 72 -11.75 -6.95 -14.50
CA ASP A 72 -10.76 -6.27 -15.34
C ASP A 72 -10.89 -4.73 -15.31
N ASP A 73 -12.02 -4.21 -14.80
CA ASP A 73 -12.27 -2.77 -14.66
C ASP A 73 -11.62 -2.15 -13.41
N GLY A 74 -10.97 -2.98 -12.58
CA GLY A 74 -10.30 -2.55 -11.37
C GLY A 74 -9.07 -1.68 -11.61
N ASN A 75 -8.81 -0.79 -10.67
CA ASN A 75 -7.63 0.06 -10.61
C ASN A 75 -7.52 1.07 -11.77
N ARG A 76 -8.67 1.57 -12.27
CA ARG A 76 -8.74 2.51 -13.40
C ARG A 76 -9.11 3.92 -12.93
N TRP A 77 -8.64 4.92 -13.67
CA TRP A 77 -9.03 6.31 -13.46
C TRP A 77 -10.21 6.66 -14.37
N VAL A 78 -11.39 6.82 -13.79
CA VAL A 78 -12.65 6.94 -14.53
C VAL A 78 -13.38 8.23 -14.20
N ARG A 79 -14.21 8.66 -15.14
CA ARG A 79 -15.21 9.72 -15.00
C ARG A 79 -16.57 9.12 -15.29
N GLY A 80 -17.52 9.31 -14.40
CA GLY A 80 -18.90 8.89 -14.62
C GLY A 80 -19.90 9.90 -14.09
N THR A 81 -21.15 9.69 -14.46
CA THR A 81 -22.30 10.50 -14.04
C THR A 81 -23.40 9.63 -13.47
N GLY A 82 -24.08 10.10 -12.44
CA GLY A 82 -25.13 9.32 -11.79
C GLY A 82 -25.65 10.00 -10.53
N ALA A 83 -26.84 9.58 -10.12
CA ALA A 83 -27.37 9.91 -8.81
C ALA A 83 -26.86 8.90 -7.78
N VAL A 84 -26.72 9.34 -6.53
CA VAL A 84 -26.35 8.49 -5.40
C VAL A 84 -27.46 8.54 -4.35
N THR A 85 -27.67 7.43 -3.67
CA THR A 85 -28.73 7.31 -2.68
C THR A 85 -28.44 8.18 -1.46
N ASP A 86 -29.52 8.62 -0.80
CA ASP A 86 -29.42 9.31 0.49
C ASP A 86 -28.90 8.40 1.61
N ARG A 87 -29.04 7.08 1.44
CA ARG A 87 -28.57 6.06 2.39
C ARG A 87 -27.06 5.89 2.29
N ALA A 88 -26.34 6.78 2.96
CA ALA A 88 -24.89 6.80 2.95
C ALA A 88 -24.28 6.44 4.31
N VAL A 89 -23.17 5.71 4.27
CA VAL A 89 -22.35 5.44 5.44
C VAL A 89 -21.33 6.55 5.61
N ARG A 90 -21.19 7.04 6.83
CA ARG A 90 -20.19 8.04 7.18
C ARG A 90 -19.08 7.39 7.97
N TYR A 91 -17.86 7.72 7.63
CA TYR A 91 -16.71 7.25 8.38
C TYR A 91 -15.58 8.26 8.31
N ARG A 92 -14.66 8.15 9.26
CA ARG A 92 -13.43 8.94 9.31
C ARG A 92 -12.25 7.98 9.30
N ARG A 93 -11.20 8.35 8.58
CA ARG A 93 -9.95 7.59 8.63
C ARG A 93 -9.13 8.03 9.83
N PRO A 94 -8.48 7.10 10.55
CA PRO A 94 -7.47 7.48 11.53
C PRO A 94 -6.40 8.32 10.82
N LEU A 95 -6.02 9.46 11.40
CA LEU A 95 -4.99 10.39 10.90
C LEU A 95 -5.38 11.26 9.70
N ASP A 96 -6.63 11.21 9.24
CA ASP A 96 -7.17 12.17 8.27
C ASP A 96 -8.13 13.13 8.96
N GLY A 97 -8.01 14.42 8.63
CA GLY A 97 -8.90 15.45 9.16
C GLY A 97 -10.31 15.37 8.56
N ASP A 98 -10.39 14.93 7.30
CA ASP A 98 -11.62 14.95 6.54
C ASP A 98 -12.61 13.85 6.93
N GLY A 99 -13.89 14.14 6.66
CA GLY A 99 -14.95 13.14 6.69
C GLY A 99 -15.08 12.44 5.34
N TYR A 100 -15.56 11.22 5.35
CA TYR A 100 -15.89 10.47 4.14
C TYR A 100 -17.35 10.03 4.18
N ARG A 101 -18.04 10.22 3.04
CA ARG A 101 -19.40 9.72 2.81
C ARG A 101 -19.35 8.67 1.72
N LEU A 102 -19.83 7.48 2.03
CA LEU A 102 -19.96 6.36 1.10
C LEU A 102 -21.44 6.19 0.76
N ALA A 103 -21.81 6.42 -0.49
CA ALA A 103 -23.19 6.33 -0.95
C ALA A 103 -23.28 5.35 -2.13
N GLN A 104 -24.37 4.60 -2.21
CA GLN A 104 -24.61 3.68 -3.33
C GLN A 104 -25.10 4.46 -4.56
N VAL A 105 -24.71 4.04 -5.75
CA VAL A 105 -25.25 4.60 -7.00
C VAL A 105 -26.71 4.17 -7.20
N GLU A 106 -27.57 5.10 -7.55
CA GLU A 106 -28.97 4.77 -7.86
C GLU A 106 -29.05 3.91 -9.13
N GLY A 107 -29.72 2.76 -9.03
CA GLY A 107 -29.83 1.81 -10.14
C GLY A 107 -28.66 0.84 -10.29
N ASN A 108 -27.61 0.95 -9.47
CA ASN A 108 -26.49 0.00 -9.46
C ASN A 108 -26.16 -0.42 -8.01
N GLU A 109 -26.62 -1.62 -7.63
CA GLU A 109 -26.48 -2.11 -6.26
C GLU A 109 -25.03 -2.48 -5.89
N GLU A 110 -24.21 -2.75 -6.89
CA GLU A 110 -22.82 -3.17 -6.72
C GLU A 110 -21.88 -1.96 -6.59
N LEU A 111 -22.23 -0.80 -7.13
CA LEU A 111 -21.35 0.37 -7.17
C LEU A 111 -21.60 1.37 -6.02
N TRP A 112 -20.54 1.65 -5.28
CA TRP A 112 -20.50 2.62 -4.20
C TRP A 112 -19.55 3.75 -4.52
N VAL A 113 -19.97 4.99 -4.28
CA VAL A 113 -19.16 6.19 -4.45
C VAL A 113 -18.74 6.72 -3.09
N GLN A 114 -17.43 6.87 -2.92
CA GLN A 114 -16.85 7.53 -1.77
C GLN A 114 -16.56 8.98 -2.11
N MET A 115 -17.15 9.89 -1.35
CA MET A 115 -16.96 11.33 -1.46
C MET A 115 -16.24 11.87 -0.23
N ARG A 116 -15.30 12.78 -0.45
CA ARG A 116 -14.64 13.53 0.61
C ARG A 116 -15.54 14.68 1.06
N ILE A 117 -15.74 14.80 2.37
CA ILE A 117 -16.39 15.94 3.01
C ILE A 117 -15.28 16.79 3.65
N PRO A 118 -14.98 17.98 3.11
CA PRO A 118 -13.95 18.86 3.67
C PRO A 118 -14.24 19.25 5.12
N GLU A 119 -13.19 19.38 5.92
CA GLU A 119 -13.29 19.90 7.28
C GLU A 119 -14.01 21.26 7.34
N GLY A 120 -14.97 21.39 8.26
CA GLY A 120 -15.71 22.64 8.49
C GLY A 120 -17.00 22.81 7.68
N MET A 121 -17.28 21.95 6.71
CA MET A 121 -18.59 21.91 6.05
C MET A 121 -19.60 21.18 6.94
N ARG A 122 -20.72 21.85 7.28
CA ARG A 122 -21.80 21.22 8.06
C ARG A 122 -22.53 20.19 7.20
N GLU A 123 -22.66 18.99 7.75
CA GLU A 123 -23.16 17.76 7.11
C GLU A 123 -24.54 17.91 6.42
N GLU A 124 -25.36 18.85 6.90
CA GLU A 124 -26.73 19.13 6.44
C GLU A 124 -26.80 19.81 5.06
N HIS A 125 -25.70 20.43 4.60
CA HIS A 125 -25.66 21.19 3.36
C HIS A 125 -24.88 20.48 2.23
N PHE A 126 -24.39 19.26 2.48
CA PHE A 126 -23.65 18.51 1.49
C PHE A 126 -24.60 17.92 0.45
N VAL A 127 -24.67 18.57 -0.71
CA VAL A 127 -25.39 18.08 -1.89
C VAL A 127 -24.42 17.22 -2.71
N PRO A 128 -24.72 15.92 -2.93
CA PRO A 128 -23.87 15.06 -3.75
C PRO A 128 -23.75 15.62 -5.18
N PRO A 129 -22.55 15.62 -5.77
CA PRO A 129 -22.42 15.96 -7.18
C PRO A 129 -23.06 14.88 -8.07
N ALA A 130 -23.43 15.24 -9.30
CA ALA A 130 -23.97 14.30 -10.29
C ALA A 130 -22.89 13.71 -11.21
N SER A 131 -21.64 14.17 -11.06
CA SER A 131 -20.48 13.70 -11.80
C SER A 131 -19.34 13.43 -10.83
N PHE A 132 -18.69 12.29 -11.04
CA PHE A 132 -17.63 11.79 -10.19
C PHE A 132 -16.41 11.49 -11.04
N VAL A 133 -15.23 11.80 -10.52
CA VAL A 133 -13.96 11.56 -11.20
C VAL A 133 -13.00 10.97 -10.19
N GLY A 134 -12.59 9.73 -10.41
CA GLY A 134 -11.93 9.00 -9.35
C GLY A 134 -11.37 7.65 -9.76
N ARG A 135 -10.89 6.93 -8.77
CA ARG A 135 -10.35 5.59 -8.94
C ARG A 135 -11.45 4.56 -8.74
N LEU A 136 -11.60 3.65 -9.69
CA LEU A 136 -12.53 2.53 -9.64
C LEU A 136 -11.80 1.27 -9.16
N LEU A 137 -12.33 0.60 -8.14
CA LEU A 137 -11.72 -0.54 -7.47
C LEU A 137 -12.79 -1.55 -7.05
N PRO A 138 -12.58 -2.86 -7.23
CA PRO A 138 -13.36 -3.84 -6.49
C PRO A 138 -12.93 -3.83 -5.04
N LEU A 139 -13.90 -3.90 -4.12
CA LEU A 139 -13.67 -3.65 -2.70
C LEU A 139 -12.74 -4.69 -2.06
N ASP A 140 -12.83 -5.94 -2.48
CA ASP A 140 -11.95 -7.03 -2.04
C ASP A 140 -10.47 -6.79 -2.38
N SER A 141 -10.20 -5.99 -3.42
CA SER A 141 -8.87 -5.57 -3.84
C SER A 141 -8.45 -4.21 -3.30
N ALA A 142 -9.38 -3.50 -2.64
CA ALA A 142 -9.12 -2.19 -2.07
C ALA A 142 -8.18 -2.40 -0.87
N GLY A 143 -6.88 -2.16 -1.09
CA GLY A 143 -5.82 -2.53 -0.17
C GLY A 143 -5.92 -1.93 1.24
N LEU A 144 -4.82 -1.94 2.00
CA LEU A 144 -4.80 -1.55 3.42
C LEU A 144 -5.47 -0.19 3.75
N ARG A 145 -5.52 0.75 2.80
CA ARG A 145 -6.18 2.06 2.93
C ARG A 145 -7.71 1.96 3.08
N TYR A 146 -8.32 0.94 2.49
CA TYR A 146 -9.77 0.75 2.42
C TYR A 146 -10.25 -0.47 3.22
N GLY A 147 -9.36 -1.25 3.84
CA GLY A 147 -9.71 -2.49 4.55
C GLY A 147 -10.63 -2.36 5.78
N ARG A 148 -11.05 -1.15 6.19
CA ARG A 148 -12.12 -0.95 7.19
C ARG A 148 -13.46 -0.55 6.59
N LEU A 149 -13.52 -0.41 5.26
CA LEU A 149 -14.74 -0.05 4.55
C LEU A 149 -15.72 -1.22 4.53
N ASP A 150 -15.24 -2.46 4.63
CA ASP A 150 -16.07 -3.66 4.76
C ASP A 150 -16.95 -3.62 6.00
N GLU A 151 -16.40 -3.17 7.14
CA GLU A 151 -17.16 -2.97 8.38
C GLU A 151 -18.27 -1.92 8.17
N ALA A 152 -17.93 -0.82 7.50
CA ALA A 152 -18.85 0.28 7.20
C ALA A 152 -19.99 -0.19 6.27
N LEU A 153 -19.67 -0.95 5.23
CA LEU A 153 -20.64 -1.50 4.28
C LEU A 153 -21.52 -2.60 4.88
N GLY A 154 -20.96 -3.40 5.80
CA GLY A 154 -21.73 -4.36 6.59
C GLY A 154 -22.87 -3.73 7.39
N THR A 155 -22.71 -2.48 7.86
CA THR A 155 -23.77 -1.77 8.60
C THR A 155 -25.01 -1.45 7.75
N VAL A 156 -24.84 -1.38 6.42
CA VAL A 156 -25.92 -1.09 5.47
C VAL A 156 -26.36 -2.32 4.68
N GLY A 157 -25.84 -3.51 5.02
CA GLY A 157 -26.25 -4.79 4.44
C GLY A 157 -25.65 -5.09 3.06
N ALA A 158 -24.61 -4.38 2.65
CA ALA A 158 -23.92 -4.64 1.39
C ALA A 158 -23.00 -5.86 1.49
N THR A 159 -22.89 -6.64 0.41
CA THR A 159 -21.98 -7.78 0.30
C THR A 159 -20.62 -7.34 -0.26
N PRO A 160 -19.53 -7.40 0.52
CA PRO A 160 -18.22 -6.87 0.10
C PRO A 160 -17.67 -7.52 -1.17
N GLU A 161 -17.94 -8.82 -1.38
CA GLU A 161 -17.40 -9.61 -2.50
C GLU A 161 -17.88 -9.16 -3.89
N ARG A 162 -19.00 -8.42 -3.95
CA ARG A 162 -19.56 -7.88 -5.21
C ARG A 162 -19.53 -6.36 -5.24
N ALA A 163 -19.03 -5.72 -4.19
CA ALA A 163 -19.04 -4.29 -4.06
C ALA A 163 -17.87 -3.67 -4.83
N TRP A 164 -18.18 -2.64 -5.60
CA TRP A 164 -17.24 -1.78 -6.28
C TRP A 164 -17.22 -0.42 -5.61
N LEU A 165 -16.04 0.19 -5.62
CA LEU A 165 -15.77 1.46 -4.99
C LEU A 165 -15.24 2.43 -6.04
N LEU A 166 -15.93 3.54 -6.22
CA LEU A 166 -15.44 4.72 -6.92
C LEU A 166 -14.99 5.75 -5.88
N VAL A 167 -13.68 5.96 -5.78
CA VAL A 167 -13.09 6.95 -4.86
C VAL A 167 -13.00 8.29 -5.57
N ASP A 168 -13.98 9.15 -5.32
CA ASP A 168 -14.06 10.47 -5.95
C ASP A 168 -12.90 11.38 -5.49
N GLY A 169 -12.31 12.09 -6.46
CA GLY A 169 -11.15 12.94 -6.26
C GLY A 169 -9.81 12.21 -6.16
N GLU A 170 -9.77 10.88 -6.24
CA GLU A 170 -8.52 10.12 -6.32
C GLU A 170 -8.03 10.08 -7.77
N ALA A 171 -6.97 10.84 -8.07
CA ALA A 171 -6.29 10.86 -9.35
C ALA A 171 -4.93 10.13 -9.24
N PRO A 172 -4.37 9.63 -10.34
CA PRO A 172 -3.04 8.98 -10.34
C PRO A 172 -1.96 9.83 -9.66
N ALA A 173 -2.02 11.16 -9.84
CA ALA A 173 -1.08 12.08 -9.22
C ALA A 173 -1.13 12.07 -7.68
N THR A 174 -2.29 11.84 -7.06
CA THR A 174 -2.45 11.85 -5.60
C THR A 174 -1.90 10.58 -4.94
N THR A 175 -1.62 9.53 -5.71
CA THR A 175 -1.03 8.27 -5.22
C THR A 175 0.47 8.13 -5.53
N ARG A 176 1.11 9.11 -6.19
CA ARG A 176 2.54 9.07 -6.55
C ARG A 176 3.50 8.98 -5.36
N TRP A 177 3.07 9.34 -4.15
CA TRP A 177 3.85 9.11 -2.93
C TRP A 177 4.15 7.62 -2.70
N SER A 178 3.30 6.71 -3.21
CA SER A 178 3.52 5.27 -3.15
C SER A 178 4.83 4.84 -3.82
N LEU A 179 5.23 5.52 -4.91
CA LEU A 179 6.48 5.25 -5.62
C LEU A 179 7.70 5.55 -4.73
N ALA A 180 7.65 6.64 -3.96
CA ALA A 180 8.71 6.97 -3.02
C ALA A 180 8.80 5.94 -1.89
N LEU A 181 7.67 5.42 -1.40
CA LEU A 181 7.66 4.35 -0.41
C LEU A 181 8.19 3.02 -0.96
N ILE A 182 7.84 2.66 -2.20
CA ILE A 182 8.41 1.47 -2.85
C ILE A 182 9.93 1.61 -2.94
N ALA A 183 10.44 2.75 -3.39
CA ALA A 183 11.88 2.99 -3.45
C ALA A 183 12.54 2.89 -2.07
N LEU A 184 11.90 3.43 -1.03
CA LEU A 184 12.36 3.35 0.36
C LEU A 184 12.41 1.90 0.86
N PHE A 185 11.33 1.14 0.67
CA PHE A 185 11.26 -0.26 1.10
C PHE A 185 12.21 -1.16 0.31
N ALA A 186 12.38 -0.93 -0.99
CA ALA A 186 13.40 -1.60 -1.80
C ALA A 186 14.81 -1.32 -1.26
N GLY A 187 15.10 -0.08 -0.87
CA GLY A 187 16.35 0.29 -0.21
C GLY A 187 16.59 -0.46 1.10
N PHE A 188 15.58 -0.52 1.98
CA PHE A 188 15.66 -1.28 3.23
C PHE A 188 15.85 -2.78 3.00
N ALA A 189 15.08 -3.38 2.10
CA ALA A 189 15.20 -4.79 1.75
C ALA A 189 16.59 -5.09 1.19
N GLY A 190 17.08 -4.28 0.24
CA GLY A 190 18.41 -4.41 -0.34
C GLY A 190 19.52 -4.27 0.70
N PHE A 191 19.43 -3.29 1.60
CA PHE A 191 20.38 -3.11 2.69
C PHE A 191 20.41 -4.31 3.64
N CYS A 192 19.24 -4.84 4.03
CA CYS A 192 19.16 -5.98 4.93
C CYS A 192 19.72 -7.25 4.28
N VAL A 193 19.41 -7.50 3.01
CA VAL A 193 19.94 -8.63 2.24
C VAL A 193 21.46 -8.51 2.09
N TYR A 194 21.97 -7.31 1.76
CA TYR A 194 23.41 -7.08 1.71
C TYR A 194 24.08 -7.37 3.06
N GLY A 195 23.50 -6.90 4.16
CA GLY A 195 23.97 -7.18 5.52
C GLY A 195 24.01 -8.68 5.83
N LEU A 196 22.94 -9.41 5.50
CA LEU A 196 22.86 -10.87 5.66
C LEU A 196 23.96 -11.59 4.86
N VAL A 197 24.13 -11.26 3.59
CA VAL A 197 25.16 -11.86 2.72
C VAL A 197 26.55 -11.54 3.26
N ARG A 198 26.81 -10.30 3.66
CA ARG A 198 28.10 -9.87 4.21
C ARG A 198 28.42 -10.58 5.53
N LEU A 199 27.45 -10.74 6.42
CA LEU A 199 27.61 -11.37 7.73
C LEU A 199 27.69 -12.91 7.69
N THR A 200 27.16 -13.53 6.62
CA THR A 200 27.21 -14.99 6.44
C THR A 200 28.38 -15.44 5.58
N ARG A 201 28.97 -14.54 4.76
CA ARG A 201 30.19 -14.85 4.02
C ARG A 201 31.31 -15.29 4.96
N PRO A 202 31.90 -16.48 4.77
CA PRO A 202 33.08 -16.88 5.49
C PRO A 202 34.22 -15.91 5.14
N VAL A 203 34.97 -15.48 6.15
CA VAL A 203 36.25 -14.81 5.90
C VAL A 203 37.12 -15.84 5.18
N ARG A 204 37.51 -15.55 3.94
CA ARG A 204 38.49 -16.37 3.24
C ARG A 204 39.80 -16.15 4.00
N ASP A 205 40.24 -17.15 4.73
CA ASP A 205 41.63 -17.20 5.17
C ASP A 205 42.49 -17.35 3.91
N PRO A 206 43.34 -16.35 3.58
CA PRO A 206 44.44 -16.63 2.69
C PRO A 206 45.35 -17.58 3.46
N LEU A 207 45.69 -18.71 2.84
CA LEU A 207 46.60 -19.79 3.30
C LEU A 207 45.87 -21.12 3.59
N ARG A 208 45.60 -21.85 2.50
CA ARG A 208 45.85 -23.29 2.46
C ARG A 208 46.97 -23.53 1.46
#